data_AF-A0ABD2W631-F1
#
_entry.id   AF-A0ABD2W631-F1
#
_cell.length_a   1.000
_cell.length_b   1.000
_cell.length_c   1.000
_cell.angle_alpha   90.00
_cell.angle_beta   90.00
_cell.angle_gamma   90.00
#
_symmetry.space_group_name_H-M   'P 1'
#
loop_
_entity.id
_entity.type
_entity.pdbx_description
1 polymer ?
#
loop_
_entity_poly.entity_id
_entity_poly.type
_entity_poly.pdbx_seq_one_letter_code
_entity_poly.pdbx_strand_id
1 'polypeptide(L)'
;MIPEPKSLSKSKRKPLSPSPSVDRKKSKVKKSFVKVVSSSKDEPRADSEVLMSVLKSTIDPVGDGIHVRSVNKSRSGRLFVETASKQDLEKLISNAGLKAKGVSATLKERRVQRMIIYDVPVVYSNSELSQLPRKQNSILTPEHVLKPIFKVGKRDDEVTHWVMGVSSACRDVLVTEGGLCGLKHTIFYNRAAGADPRRAAV
;
A
#
# COMPACT_ATOMS: atom_id res chain seq x y z
N MET A 1 -79.10 -8.72 10.21
CA MET A 1 -78.35 -8.45 11.46
C MET A 1 -76.88 -8.59 11.14
N ILE A 2 -76.14 -7.47 11.12
CA ILE A 2 -74.70 -7.44 10.81
C ILE A 2 -73.96 -7.54 12.15
N PRO A 3 -73.06 -8.53 12.36
CA PRO A 3 -72.34 -8.64 13.61
C PRO A 3 -71.21 -7.58 13.69
N GLU A 4 -71.14 -6.90 14.84
CA GLU A 4 -70.09 -5.92 15.12
C GLU A 4 -68.68 -6.52 15.20
N PRO A 5 -67.64 -5.79 14.77
CA PRO A 5 -66.27 -6.24 14.88
C PRO A 5 -65.74 -6.12 16.32
N LYS A 6 -65.24 -7.23 16.86
CA LYS A 6 -64.59 -7.33 18.17
C LYS A 6 -63.29 -6.50 18.20
N SER A 7 -63.21 -5.58 19.17
CA SER A 7 -62.05 -4.73 19.43
C SER A 7 -60.82 -5.55 19.87
N LEU A 8 -59.73 -5.47 19.11
CA LEU A 8 -58.44 -6.05 19.46
C LEU A 8 -57.75 -5.22 20.55
N SER A 9 -57.64 -5.79 21.75
CA SER A 9 -56.89 -5.22 22.89
C SER A 9 -55.39 -5.22 22.62
N LYS A 10 -54.77 -4.04 22.62
CA LYS A 10 -53.32 -3.86 22.45
C LYS A 10 -52.56 -4.38 23.67
N SER A 11 -51.97 -5.57 23.55
CA SER A 11 -51.02 -6.12 24.52
C SER A 11 -49.71 -5.32 24.51
N LYS A 12 -49.43 -4.68 25.64
CA LYS A 12 -48.26 -3.83 25.89
C LYS A 12 -47.03 -4.73 26.04
N ARG A 13 -46.30 -4.98 24.95
CA ARG A 13 -45.04 -5.76 24.97
C ARG A 13 -43.99 -5.01 25.80
N LYS A 14 -43.43 -5.67 26.82
CA LYS A 14 -42.26 -5.18 27.58
C LYS A 14 -41.08 -4.96 26.64
N PRO A 15 -40.33 -3.86 26.75
CA PRO A 15 -39.12 -3.64 25.96
C PRO A 15 -38.07 -4.68 26.35
N LEU A 16 -37.60 -5.44 25.36
CA LEU A 16 -36.44 -6.32 25.52
C LEU A 16 -35.21 -5.45 25.84
N SER A 17 -34.54 -5.77 26.94
CA SER A 17 -33.28 -5.13 27.32
C SER A 17 -32.24 -5.30 26.21
N PRO A 18 -31.46 -4.26 25.86
CA PRO A 18 -30.41 -4.37 24.86
C PRO A 18 -29.35 -5.37 25.34
N SER A 19 -29.18 -6.45 24.59
CA SER A 19 -28.09 -7.40 24.78
C SER A 19 -26.75 -6.68 24.66
N PRO A 20 -25.76 -6.95 25.54
CA PRO A 20 -24.45 -6.32 25.48
C PRO A 20 -23.82 -6.59 24.10
N SER A 21 -23.64 -5.54 23.32
CA SER A 21 -22.95 -5.58 22.04
C SER A 21 -21.50 -5.94 22.31
N VAL A 22 -21.17 -7.22 22.17
CA VAL A 22 -19.77 -7.65 22.11
C VAL A 22 -19.17 -6.97 20.89
N ASP A 23 -18.40 -5.91 21.14
CA ASP A 23 -17.59 -5.21 20.15
C ASP A 23 -16.54 -6.19 19.62
N ARG A 24 -16.96 -7.05 18.68
CA ARG A 24 -16.06 -7.81 17.83
C ARG A 24 -15.33 -6.79 16.98
N LYS A 25 -14.19 -6.32 17.48
CA LYS A 25 -13.16 -5.62 16.71
C LYS A 25 -12.86 -6.47 15.48
N LYS A 26 -13.50 -6.15 14.35
CA LYS A 26 -13.24 -6.79 13.06
C LYS A 26 -11.79 -6.49 12.72
N SER A 27 -10.91 -7.45 12.96
CA SER A 27 -9.53 -7.36 12.53
C SER A 27 -9.55 -7.20 11.00
N LYS A 28 -9.06 -6.06 10.51
CA LYS A 28 -8.92 -5.82 9.07
C LYS A 28 -7.95 -6.87 8.53
N VAL A 29 -8.48 -7.89 7.86
CA VAL A 29 -7.68 -8.92 7.17
C VAL A 29 -6.77 -8.21 6.17
N LYS A 30 -5.45 -8.41 6.32
CA LYS A 30 -4.45 -7.83 5.42
C LYS A 30 -4.64 -8.41 4.02
N LYS A 31 -4.93 -7.54 3.05
CA LYS A 31 -5.12 -7.92 1.64
C LYS A 31 -3.78 -8.29 1.00
N SER A 32 -3.75 -9.41 0.28
CA SER A 32 -2.60 -9.88 -0.50
C SER A 32 -2.81 -9.56 -1.97
N PHE A 33 -1.83 -8.92 -2.61
CA PHE A 33 -1.92 -8.52 -4.01
C PHE A 33 -0.76 -9.09 -4.81
N VAL A 34 -1.09 -9.67 -5.95
CA VAL A 34 -0.15 -10.10 -6.98
C VAL A 34 -0.22 -9.15 -8.15
N LYS A 35 0.95 -8.82 -8.70
CA LYS A 35 1.14 -8.04 -9.90
C LYS A 35 1.54 -8.99 -11.01
N VAL A 36 0.70 -9.09 -12.03
CA VAL A 36 0.94 -9.92 -13.22
C VAL A 36 1.45 -9.03 -14.34
N VAL A 37 2.54 -9.45 -14.98
CA VAL A 37 3.25 -8.72 -16.05
C VAL A 37 3.71 -9.72 -17.11
N SER A 38 3.70 -9.34 -18.38
CA SER A 38 4.39 -10.10 -19.44
C SER A 38 5.87 -10.24 -19.09
N SER A 39 6.42 -11.43 -19.23
CA SER A 39 7.82 -11.74 -18.89
C SER A 39 8.80 -11.39 -20.01
N SER A 40 8.34 -11.18 -21.24
CA SER A 40 9.16 -10.71 -22.34
C SER A 40 9.62 -9.27 -22.07
N LYS A 41 10.94 -9.10 -21.86
CA LYS A 41 11.57 -7.78 -21.75
C LYS A 41 11.64 -7.05 -23.09
N ASP A 42 11.53 -7.79 -24.20
CA ASP A 42 11.83 -7.29 -25.56
C ASP A 42 10.59 -7.19 -26.46
N GLU A 43 9.41 -7.60 -25.99
CA GLU A 43 8.14 -7.48 -26.74
C GLU A 43 7.37 -6.22 -26.31
N PRO A 44 6.57 -5.62 -27.22
CA PRO A 44 5.63 -4.59 -26.86
C PRO A 44 4.75 -5.08 -25.71
N ARG A 45 4.65 -4.24 -24.68
CA ARG A 45 4.00 -4.56 -23.42
C ARG A 45 2.57 -5.03 -23.69
N ALA A 46 2.29 -6.29 -23.39
CA ALA A 46 0.98 -6.88 -23.66
C ALA A 46 -0.14 -6.09 -22.98
N ASP A 47 -1.22 -5.87 -23.71
CA ASP A 47 -2.37 -5.13 -23.21
C ASP A 47 -3.03 -5.86 -22.03
N SER A 48 -3.61 -5.07 -21.13
CA SER A 48 -4.25 -5.61 -19.93
C SER A 48 -5.41 -6.56 -20.21
N GLU A 49 -5.98 -6.51 -21.43
CA GLU A 49 -7.06 -7.39 -21.87
C GLU A 49 -6.54 -8.76 -22.28
N VAL A 50 -5.42 -8.79 -23.00
CA VAL A 50 -4.70 -10.02 -23.37
C VAL A 50 -4.20 -10.73 -22.13
N LEU A 51 -3.64 -10.00 -21.16
CA LEU A 51 -3.24 -10.61 -19.88
C LEU A 51 -4.43 -11.18 -19.11
N MET A 52 -5.62 -10.56 -19.21
CA MET A 52 -6.82 -11.04 -18.56
C MET A 52 -7.37 -12.32 -19.21
N SER A 53 -7.35 -12.40 -20.55
CA SER A 53 -7.75 -13.63 -21.27
C SER A 53 -6.76 -14.76 -21.03
N VAL A 54 -5.45 -14.47 -21.00
CA VAL A 54 -4.42 -15.44 -20.63
C VAL A 54 -4.61 -15.94 -19.20
N LEU A 55 -4.87 -15.04 -18.25
CA LEU A 55 -5.12 -15.44 -16.85
C LEU A 55 -6.34 -16.37 -16.74
N LYS A 56 -7.48 -15.98 -17.35
CA LYS A 56 -8.72 -16.77 -17.31
C LYS A 56 -8.61 -18.12 -18.03
N SER A 57 -7.79 -18.22 -19.08
CA SER A 57 -7.61 -19.46 -19.84
C SER A 57 -6.55 -20.39 -19.23
N THR A 58 -5.77 -19.93 -18.26
CA THR A 58 -4.67 -20.71 -17.66
C THR A 58 -5.01 -21.23 -16.28
N ILE A 59 -5.74 -20.43 -15.50
CA ILE A 59 -6.03 -20.72 -14.10
C ILE A 59 -7.48 -21.11 -14.00
N ASP A 60 -7.72 -22.29 -13.43
CA ASP A 60 -9.03 -22.66 -12.92
C ASP A 60 -9.04 -22.38 -11.41
N PRO A 61 -9.71 -21.31 -10.93
CA PRO A 61 -9.70 -20.94 -9.52
C PRO A 61 -10.22 -22.06 -8.61
N VAL A 62 -11.17 -22.86 -9.10
CA VAL A 62 -11.80 -23.94 -8.33
C VAL A 62 -10.88 -25.16 -8.33
N GLY A 63 -10.42 -25.59 -9.51
CA GLY A 63 -9.52 -26.74 -9.66
C GLY A 63 -8.17 -26.55 -8.96
N ASP A 64 -7.56 -25.37 -9.07
CA ASP A 64 -6.26 -25.06 -8.44
C ASP A 64 -6.39 -24.76 -6.94
N GLY A 65 -7.63 -24.62 -6.45
CA GLY A 65 -7.94 -24.16 -5.10
C GLY A 65 -7.30 -22.80 -4.81
N ILE A 66 -7.44 -21.85 -5.76
CA ILE A 66 -6.93 -20.49 -5.68
C ILE A 66 -8.12 -19.54 -5.54
N HIS A 67 -8.26 -18.93 -4.37
CA HIS A 67 -9.36 -18.01 -4.10
C HIS A 67 -9.03 -16.60 -4.58
N VAL A 68 -9.44 -16.29 -5.80
CA VAL A 68 -9.33 -14.93 -6.38
C VAL A 68 -10.47 -14.05 -5.88
N ARG A 69 -10.17 -12.93 -5.24
CA ARG A 69 -11.16 -11.96 -4.75
C ARG A 69 -11.50 -10.89 -5.78
N SER A 70 -10.47 -10.32 -6.40
CA SER A 70 -10.65 -9.24 -7.36
C SER A 70 -9.52 -9.21 -8.38
N VAL A 71 -9.81 -8.73 -9.58
CA VAL A 71 -8.84 -8.55 -10.66
C VAL A 71 -8.98 -7.13 -11.17
N ASN A 72 -7.92 -6.33 -11.05
CA ASN A 72 -7.91 -4.91 -11.41
C ASN A 72 -6.94 -4.65 -12.56
N LYS A 73 -7.43 -4.03 -13.64
CA LYS A 73 -6.61 -3.54 -14.74
C LYS A 73 -5.94 -2.22 -14.33
N SER A 74 -4.69 -2.04 -14.73
CA SER A 74 -3.95 -0.79 -14.56
C SER A 74 -3.80 -0.07 -15.89
N ARG A 75 -3.83 1.27 -15.87
CA ARG A 75 -3.51 2.12 -17.05
C ARG A 75 -2.14 1.81 -17.64
N SER A 76 -1.22 1.24 -16.85
CA SER A 76 0.11 0.85 -17.33
C SER A 76 0.14 -0.52 -18.03
N GLY A 77 -1.00 -1.06 -18.49
CA GLY A 77 -1.07 -2.40 -19.09
C GLY A 77 -0.66 -3.53 -18.13
N ARG A 78 -0.92 -3.37 -16.82
CA ARG A 78 -0.62 -4.39 -15.80
C ARG A 78 -1.90 -4.91 -15.19
N LEU A 79 -1.89 -6.15 -14.72
CA LEU A 79 -3.01 -6.75 -14.02
C LEU A 79 -2.65 -6.94 -12.54
N PHE A 80 -3.55 -6.55 -11.64
CA PHE A 80 -3.42 -6.78 -10.21
C PHE A 80 -4.48 -7.76 -9.75
N VAL A 81 -4.06 -8.89 -9.20
CA VAL A 81 -4.93 -9.94 -8.70
C VAL A 81 -4.89 -9.91 -7.17
N GLU A 82 -6.04 -9.76 -6.54
CA GLU A 82 -6.21 -9.86 -5.08
C GLU A 82 -6.58 -11.30 -4.73
N THR A 83 -5.81 -11.94 -3.86
CA THR A 83 -6.07 -13.30 -3.38
C THR A 83 -6.63 -13.26 -1.96
N ALA A 84 -7.37 -14.30 -1.57
CA ALA A 84 -7.92 -14.40 -0.23
C ALA A 84 -6.85 -14.72 0.83
N SER A 85 -5.89 -15.58 0.49
CA SER A 85 -4.80 -15.99 1.39
C SER A 85 -3.42 -15.71 0.79
N LYS A 86 -2.38 -15.85 1.63
CA LYS A 86 -0.97 -15.82 1.19
C LYS A 86 -0.56 -17.10 0.44
N GLN A 87 -1.16 -18.24 0.77
CA GLN A 87 -0.89 -19.51 0.08
C GLN A 87 -1.38 -19.45 -1.37
N ASP A 88 -2.57 -18.88 -1.60
CA ASP A 88 -3.09 -18.63 -2.95
C ASP A 88 -2.14 -17.75 -3.78
N LEU A 89 -1.49 -16.77 -3.13
CA LEU A 89 -0.54 -15.88 -3.77
C LEU A 89 0.72 -16.61 -4.21
N GLU A 90 1.25 -17.49 -3.37
CA GLU A 90 2.44 -18.29 -3.70
C GLU A 90 2.15 -19.26 -4.84
N LYS A 91 0.98 -19.94 -4.81
CA LYS A 91 0.51 -20.79 -5.92
C LYS A 91 0.42 -20.02 -7.24
N LEU A 92 -0.09 -18.80 -7.20
CA LEU A 92 -0.22 -17.95 -8.39
C LEU A 92 1.15 -17.54 -8.95
N ILE A 93 2.13 -17.30 -8.09
CA ILE A 93 3.52 -16.97 -8.47
C ILE A 93 4.25 -18.19 -9.03
N SER A 94 4.02 -19.38 -8.45
CA SER A 94 4.67 -20.62 -8.86
C SER A 94 4.00 -21.31 -10.05
N ASN A 95 2.83 -20.83 -10.51
CA ASN A 95 2.07 -21.47 -11.60
C ASN A 95 2.90 -21.56 -12.90
N ALA A 96 3.12 -22.79 -13.36
CA ALA A 96 3.92 -23.07 -14.56
C ALA A 96 3.20 -22.67 -15.86
N GLY A 97 1.86 -22.77 -15.90
CA GLY A 97 1.06 -22.41 -17.07
C GLY A 97 1.16 -20.93 -17.41
N LEU A 98 1.22 -20.05 -16.40
CA LEU A 98 1.45 -18.62 -16.63
C LEU A 98 2.82 -18.36 -17.26
N LYS A 99 3.86 -19.01 -16.73
CA LYS A 99 5.24 -18.88 -17.24
C LYS A 99 5.36 -19.42 -18.67
N ALA A 100 4.69 -20.54 -18.97
CA ALA A 100 4.66 -21.12 -20.31
C ALA A 100 4.04 -20.17 -21.35
N LYS A 101 3.04 -19.38 -20.95
CA LYS A 101 2.42 -18.34 -21.80
C LYS A 101 3.16 -17.00 -21.77
N GLY A 102 4.39 -16.95 -21.24
CA GLY A 102 5.18 -15.72 -21.19
C GLY A 102 4.63 -14.66 -20.23
N VAL A 103 3.91 -15.09 -19.18
CA VAL A 103 3.36 -14.21 -18.15
C VAL A 103 3.98 -14.54 -16.80
N SER A 104 4.52 -13.52 -16.14
CA SER A 104 5.08 -13.63 -14.79
C SER A 104 4.17 -12.99 -13.76
N ALA A 105 3.94 -13.69 -12.65
CA ALA A 105 3.28 -13.16 -11.47
C ALA A 105 4.36 -12.80 -10.44
N THR A 106 4.30 -11.57 -9.94
CA THR A 106 5.23 -11.03 -8.93
C THR A 106 4.46 -10.47 -7.75
N LEU A 107 5.02 -10.55 -6.55
CA LEU A 107 4.41 -9.90 -5.39
C LEU A 107 4.32 -8.39 -5.64
N LYS A 108 3.16 -7.78 -5.36
CA LYS A 108 3.04 -6.33 -5.43
C LYS A 108 3.90 -5.71 -4.32
N GLU A 109 5.00 -5.09 -4.71
CA GLU A 109 5.82 -4.31 -3.79
C GLU A 109 5.00 -3.19 -3.15
N ARG A 110 5.15 -3.05 -1.83
CA ARG A 110 4.62 -1.87 -1.14
C ARG A 110 5.35 -0.65 -1.64
N ARG A 111 4.60 0.41 -1.92
CA ARG A 111 5.18 1.69 -2.30
C ARG A 111 6.07 2.20 -1.16
N VAL A 112 7.36 2.38 -1.47
CA VAL A 112 8.31 3.03 -0.56
C VAL A 112 7.85 4.46 -0.31
N GLN A 113 7.71 4.83 0.95
CA GLN A 113 7.33 6.19 1.35
C GLN A 113 8.52 7.12 1.09
N ARG A 114 8.25 8.38 0.78
CA ARG A 114 9.31 9.35 0.48
C ARG A 114 9.26 10.50 1.47
N MET A 115 10.42 10.91 1.96
CA MET A 115 10.61 12.06 2.83
C MET A 115 11.70 12.95 2.24
N ILE A 116 11.61 14.26 2.46
CA ILE A 116 12.64 15.20 2.04
C ILE A 116 13.39 15.68 3.28
N ILE A 117 14.71 15.53 3.26
CA ILE A 117 15.63 16.12 4.22
C ILE A 117 16.14 17.41 3.58
N TYR A 118 15.90 18.55 4.23
CA TYR A 118 16.30 19.85 3.72
C TYR A 118 17.69 20.23 4.23
N ASP A 119 18.29 21.21 3.56
CA ASP A 119 19.51 21.92 3.99
C ASP A 119 20.66 21.00 4.42
N VAL A 120 20.89 19.94 3.65
CA VAL A 120 22.00 19.00 3.89
C VAL A 120 23.26 19.54 3.21
N PRO A 121 24.36 19.74 3.94
CA PRO A 121 25.65 20.08 3.33
C PRO A 121 26.06 19.08 2.25
N VAL A 122 26.57 19.58 1.12
CA VAL A 122 26.96 18.75 -0.04
C VAL A 122 28.08 17.74 0.29
N VAL A 123 28.83 18.00 1.37
CA VAL A 123 29.93 17.15 1.87
C VAL A 123 29.45 15.75 2.28
N TYR A 124 28.18 15.59 2.67
CA TYR A 124 27.69 14.30 3.13
C TYR A 124 27.51 13.29 1.99
N SER A 125 28.09 12.11 2.19
CA SER A 125 27.92 10.96 1.31
C SER A 125 26.57 10.25 1.52
N ASN A 126 26.16 9.43 0.54
CA ASN A 126 24.93 8.64 0.63
C ASN A 126 24.92 7.68 1.84
N SER A 127 26.07 7.10 2.19
CA SER A 127 26.19 6.19 3.33
C SER A 127 25.97 6.95 4.65
N GLU A 128 26.57 8.13 4.79
CA GLU A 128 26.41 8.97 5.98
C GLU A 128 24.98 9.47 6.12
N LEU A 129 24.33 9.88 5.03
CA LEU A 129 22.93 10.30 5.01
C LEU A 129 21.96 9.22 5.48
N SER A 130 22.30 7.95 5.25
CA SER A 130 21.49 6.83 5.72
C SER A 130 21.64 6.58 7.23
N GLN A 131 22.77 7.02 7.80
CA GLN A 131 23.11 6.85 9.22
C GLN A 131 22.72 8.06 10.07
N LEU A 132 22.76 9.28 9.52
CA LEU A 132 22.49 10.53 10.25
C LEU A 132 21.15 10.50 11.00
N PRO A 133 20.01 10.13 10.38
CA PRO A 133 18.74 10.06 11.09
C PRO A 133 18.77 9.10 12.28
N ARG A 134 19.53 8.01 12.18
CA ARG A 134 19.67 7.01 13.24
C ARG A 134 20.53 7.51 14.40
N LYS A 135 21.57 8.29 14.10
CA LYS A 135 22.42 8.94 15.11
C LYS A 135 21.64 10.01 15.88
N GLN A 136 20.75 10.72 15.20
CA GLN A 136 19.94 11.78 15.80
C GLN A 136 18.71 11.24 16.56
N ASN A 137 18.19 10.08 16.16
CA ASN A 137 17.00 9.47 16.74
C ASN A 137 17.29 8.05 17.20
N SER A 138 17.55 7.88 18.50
CA SER A 138 17.83 6.58 19.13
C SER A 138 16.68 5.57 18.99
N ILE A 139 15.46 6.04 18.72
CA ILE A 139 14.29 5.19 18.48
C ILE A 139 14.36 4.45 17.13
N LEU A 140 15.19 4.89 16.19
CA LEU A 140 15.31 4.26 14.88
C LEU A 140 16.19 3.01 14.93
N THR A 141 15.56 1.86 15.13
CA THR A 141 16.21 0.54 15.04
C THR A 141 16.70 0.21 13.62
N PRO A 142 17.67 -0.73 13.44
CA PRO A 142 18.19 -1.17 12.14
C PRO A 142 17.11 -1.56 11.11
N GLU A 143 15.98 -2.09 11.57
CA GLU A 143 14.83 -2.48 10.73
C GLU A 143 14.19 -1.30 9.98
N HIS A 144 14.39 -0.08 10.47
CA HIS A 144 13.92 1.15 9.82
C HIS A 144 14.78 1.50 8.62
N VAL A 145 14.43 0.97 7.45
CA VAL A 145 15.14 1.24 6.20
C VAL A 145 15.02 2.71 5.81
N LEU A 146 16.17 3.37 5.67
CA LEU A 146 16.36 4.72 5.17
C LEU A 146 17.32 4.65 3.98
N LYS A 147 16.88 5.07 2.79
CA LYS A 147 17.69 5.01 1.57
C LYS A 147 17.64 6.33 0.82
N PRO A 148 18.76 7.05 0.64
CA PRO A 148 18.84 8.19 -0.26
C PRO A 148 18.46 7.78 -1.69
N ILE A 149 17.58 8.54 -2.31
CA ILE A 149 17.12 8.28 -3.68
C ILE A 149 17.74 9.28 -4.65
N PHE A 150 17.54 10.58 -4.43
CA PHE A 150 18.08 11.64 -5.29
C PHE A 150 18.16 12.99 -4.56
N LYS A 151 19.04 13.86 -5.06
CA LYS A 151 19.16 15.27 -4.66
C LYS A 151 18.08 16.12 -5.31
N VAL A 152 17.62 17.15 -4.60
CA VAL A 152 16.65 18.16 -5.05
C VAL A 152 17.17 19.52 -4.63
N GLY A 153 17.04 20.52 -5.50
CA GLY A 153 17.52 21.88 -5.23
C GLY A 153 18.43 22.41 -6.32
N LYS A 154 19.05 23.57 -6.08
CA LYS A 154 20.04 24.16 -6.98
C LYS A 154 21.32 23.31 -6.97
N ARG A 155 22.02 23.27 -8.11
CA ARG A 155 23.23 22.45 -8.28
C ARG A 155 24.49 23.06 -7.67
N ASP A 156 24.52 24.38 -7.52
CA ASP A 156 25.72 25.15 -7.13
C ASP A 156 25.64 25.74 -5.72
N ASP A 157 24.76 25.20 -4.88
CA ASP A 157 24.53 25.67 -3.52
C ASP A 157 25.33 24.80 -2.53
N GLU A 158 25.79 25.38 -1.42
CA GLU A 158 26.56 24.68 -0.38
C GLU A 158 25.70 23.63 0.36
N VAL A 159 24.39 23.84 0.31
CA VAL A 159 23.35 22.99 0.87
C VAL A 159 22.43 22.45 -0.23
N THR A 160 22.03 21.20 -0.07
CA THR A 160 21.12 20.52 -1.00
C THR A 160 20.02 19.80 -0.23
N HIS A 161 18.88 19.56 -0.86
CA HIS A 161 17.83 18.74 -0.26
C HIS A 161 17.93 17.30 -0.78
N TRP A 162 17.57 16.34 0.05
CA TRP A 162 17.63 14.92 -0.29
C TRP A 162 16.27 14.28 -0.16
N VAL A 163 15.86 13.56 -1.20
CA VAL A 163 14.71 12.67 -1.14
C VAL A 163 15.17 11.32 -0.63
N MET A 164 14.65 10.93 0.53
CA MET A 164 14.88 9.65 1.18
C MET A 164 13.68 8.72 0.99
N GLY A 165 13.94 7.47 0.66
CA GLY A 165 12.99 6.37 0.75
C GLY A 165 12.98 5.83 2.17
N VAL A 166 11.79 5.74 2.76
CA VAL A 166 11.59 5.28 4.13
C VAL A 166 10.58 4.15 4.20
N SER A 167 10.78 3.21 5.12
CA SER A 167 9.77 2.22 5.46
C SER A 167 8.56 2.88 6.13
N SER A 168 7.38 2.25 6.08
CA SER A 168 6.18 2.81 6.71
C SER A 168 6.35 2.94 8.23
N ALA A 169 6.92 1.93 8.89
CA ALA A 169 7.20 1.97 10.32
C ALA A 169 8.14 3.14 10.68
N CYS A 170 9.18 3.36 9.87
CA CYS A 170 10.12 4.45 10.09
C CYS A 170 9.42 5.81 9.98
N ARG A 171 8.59 5.99 8.96
CA ARG A 171 7.79 7.21 8.80
C ARG A 171 6.86 7.44 9.99
N ASP A 172 6.15 6.41 10.44
CA ASP A 172 5.18 6.54 11.52
C ASP A 172 5.88 6.97 12.83
N VAL A 173 7.05 6.41 13.12
CA VAL A 173 7.91 6.83 14.24
C VAL A 173 8.37 8.27 14.08
N LEU A 174 8.94 8.63 12.92
CA LEU A 174 9.45 9.99 12.65
C LEU A 174 8.35 11.06 12.70
N VAL A 175 7.13 10.72 12.28
CA VAL A 175 5.96 11.63 12.33
C VAL A 175 5.46 11.79 13.77
N THR A 176 5.39 10.69 14.53
CA THR A 176 4.78 10.69 15.88
C THR A 176 5.71 11.36 16.89
N GLU A 177 7.00 11.08 16.83
CA GLU A 177 8.00 11.57 17.79
C GLU A 177 8.57 12.95 17.42
N GLY A 178 8.12 13.56 16.32
CA GLY A 178 8.66 14.85 15.82
C GLY A 178 10.14 14.79 15.40
N GLY A 179 10.68 13.59 15.24
CA GLY A 179 12.11 13.28 15.26
C GLY A 179 12.87 13.52 13.96
N LEU A 180 12.98 14.77 13.51
CA LEU A 180 14.22 15.26 12.89
C LEU A 180 14.56 16.59 13.55
N CYS A 181 14.75 16.53 14.87
CA CYS A 181 15.10 17.64 15.75
C CYS A 181 16.51 18.14 15.38
N GLY A 182 16.60 18.95 14.33
CA GLY A 182 17.87 19.52 13.86
C GLY A 182 17.80 20.08 12.45
N LEU A 183 16.87 19.60 11.62
CA LEU A 183 16.61 20.15 10.29
C LEU A 183 15.24 20.79 10.30
N LYS A 184 15.22 22.12 10.43
CA LYS A 184 14.02 22.94 10.72
C LYS A 184 12.88 22.82 9.70
N HIS A 185 13.09 22.15 8.58
CA HIS A 185 12.05 21.82 7.63
C HIS A 185 12.19 20.36 7.21
N THR A 186 11.27 19.48 7.63
CA THR A 186 11.08 18.16 7.00
C THR A 186 9.65 18.14 6.48
N ILE A 187 9.50 18.31 5.17
CA ILE A 187 8.19 18.27 4.50
C ILE A 187 7.95 16.84 3.99
N PHE A 188 6.84 16.25 4.42
CA PHE A 188 6.39 14.94 3.96
C PHE A 188 5.74 15.05 2.58
N TYR A 189 6.47 14.67 1.51
CA TYR A 189 5.91 14.67 0.17
C TYR A 189 5.07 13.41 -0.10
N ASN A 190 3.80 13.42 0.31
CA ASN A 190 2.87 12.35 -0.08
C ASN A 190 2.31 12.61 -1.48
N ARG A 191 3.00 12.10 -2.52
CA ARG A 191 2.55 12.21 -3.92
C ARG A 191 1.18 11.55 -4.19
N ALA A 192 0.60 10.78 -3.25
CA ALA A 192 -0.77 10.29 -3.39
C ALA A 192 -1.84 11.35 -3.06
N ALA A 193 -1.47 12.46 -2.41
CA ALA A 193 -2.43 13.48 -1.95
C ALA A 193 -2.52 14.72 -2.87
N GLY A 194 -1.68 14.85 -3.90
CA GLY A 194 -1.73 15.99 -4.84
C GLY A 194 -1.47 17.38 -4.23
N ALA A 195 -1.37 17.49 -2.90
CA ALA A 195 -1.15 18.73 -2.19
C ALA A 195 0.36 19.02 -2.14
N ASP A 196 0.76 20.06 -2.87
CA ASP A 196 2.02 20.76 -2.64
C ASP A 196 1.82 21.71 -1.44
N PRO A 197 2.45 21.44 -0.28
CA PRO A 197 2.28 22.29 0.90
C PRO A 197 2.88 23.69 0.73
N ARG A 198 3.69 23.94 -0.31
CA ARG A 198 4.20 25.29 -0.62
C ARG A 198 3.16 26.20 -1.26
N ARG A 199 1.99 25.68 -1.65
CA ARG A 199 0.89 26.48 -2.21
C ARG A 199 -0.11 26.99 -1.17
N ALA A 200 0.06 26.62 0.10
CA ALA A 200 -0.79 27.08 1.21
C ALA A 200 -0.20 28.27 1.98
N ALA A 201 0.99 28.74 1.60
CA ALA A 201 1.64 29.92 2.16
C ALA A 201 1.95 30.91 1.04
N VAL A 202 0.89 31.49 0.47
CA VAL A 202 0.89 32.80 -0.19
C VAL A 202 -0.36 33.52 0.25
#